data_AF-A0A104E4J5-F1
#
_entry.id   AF-A0A104E4J5-F1
#
_cell.length_a   1.000
_cell.length_b   1.000
_cell.length_c   1.000
_cell.angle_alpha   90.00
_cell.angle_beta   90.00
_cell.angle_gamma   90.00
#
_symmetry.space_group_name_H-M   'P 1'
#
loop_
_entity.id
_entity.type
_entity.pdbx_description
1 polymer ?
#
loop_
_entity_poly.entity_id
_entity_poly.type
_entity_poly.pdbx_seq_one_letter_code
_entity_poly.pdbx_strand_id
1 'polypeptide(L)'
;MVSTVTRHIVRLILTLVATAIALVLLFLIVVGIARYERDEGSCPDAPAEKLEAKILAFAKEQGVQISEVEFVGKPRYYSDKLGWWAFNLKSREGNYVATIDCDHRITGFGKIQKLPLESAKPTK
;
A
#
# COMPACT_ATOMS: atom_id res chain seq x y z
N MET A 1 -54.97 -1.56 26.87
CA MET A 1 -54.47 -2.01 25.55
C MET A 1 -53.34 -1.14 24.99
N VAL A 2 -53.35 0.20 25.16
CA VAL A 2 -52.29 1.11 24.68
C VAL A 2 -50.88 0.73 25.16
N SER A 3 -50.72 0.35 26.44
CA SER A 3 -49.42 -0.04 27.02
C SER A 3 -48.74 -1.24 26.31
N THR A 4 -49.53 -2.20 25.82
CA THR A 4 -49.01 -3.39 25.11
C THR A 4 -48.49 -3.02 23.72
N VAL A 5 -49.18 -2.10 23.03
CA VAL A 5 -48.80 -1.58 21.71
C VAL A 5 -47.54 -0.73 21.82
N THR A 6 -47.48 0.16 22.81
CA THR A 6 -46.26 0.97 23.08
C THR A 6 -45.06 0.08 23.37
N ARG A 7 -45.25 -1.00 24.15
CA ARG A 7 -44.18 -1.97 24.43
C ARG A 7 -43.72 -2.74 23.19
N HIS A 8 -44.61 -3.03 22.24
CA HIS A 8 -44.25 -3.66 20.97
C HIS A 8 -43.48 -2.71 20.05
N ILE A 9 -43.89 -1.45 19.98
CA ILE A 9 -43.20 -0.42 19.19
C ILE A 9 -41.78 -0.21 19.72
N VAL A 10 -41.62 -0.08 21.05
CA VAL A 10 -40.31 0.09 21.67
C VAL A 10 -39.42 -1.13 21.41
N ARG A 11 -39.96 -2.35 21.49
CA ARG A 11 -39.22 -3.57 21.14
C ARG A 11 -38.80 -3.60 19.68
N LEU A 12 -39.69 -3.23 18.75
CA LEU A 12 -39.38 -3.17 17.32
C LEU A 12 -38.24 -2.19 17.01
N ILE A 13 -38.30 -1.00 17.61
CA ILE A 13 -37.25 0.01 17.46
C ILE A 13 -35.93 -0.52 18.01
N LEU A 14 -35.92 -1.12 19.20
CA LEU A 14 -34.71 -1.69 19.79
C LEU A 14 -34.13 -2.82 18.93
N THR A 15 -34.97 -3.70 18.38
CA THR A 15 -34.51 -4.76 17.48
C THR A 15 -33.92 -4.19 16.19
N LEU A 16 -34.56 -3.15 15.61
CA LEU A 16 -34.05 -2.50 14.40
C LEU A 16 -32.68 -1.86 14.64
N VAL A 17 -32.53 -1.14 15.74
CA VAL A 17 -31.25 -0.51 16.11
C VAL A 17 -30.17 -1.57 16.34
N ALA A 18 -30.49 -2.63 17.08
CA ALA A 18 -29.55 -3.73 17.32
C ALA A 18 -29.12 -4.40 16.00
N THR A 19 -30.07 -4.66 15.08
CA THR A 19 -29.75 -5.23 13.77
C THR A 19 -28.90 -4.29 12.92
N ALA A 20 -29.16 -2.98 12.94
CA ALA A 20 -28.37 -2.01 12.20
C ALA A 20 -26.92 -1.96 12.71
N ILE A 21 -26.72 -1.94 14.04
CA ILE A 21 -25.39 -1.99 14.65
C ILE A 21 -24.67 -3.29 14.28
N ALA A 22 -25.36 -4.42 14.37
CA ALA A 22 -24.79 -5.72 14.01
C ALA A 22 -24.35 -5.76 12.54
N LEU A 23 -25.16 -5.22 11.62
CA LEU A 23 -24.80 -5.14 10.19
C LEU A 23 -23.59 -4.24 9.95
N VAL A 24 -23.50 -3.09 10.63
CA VAL A 24 -22.34 -2.19 10.53
C VAL A 24 -21.08 -2.88 11.03
N LEU A 25 -21.14 -3.55 12.18
CA LEU A 25 -20.01 -4.30 12.72
C LEU A 25 -19.61 -5.45 11.78
N LEU A 26 -20.58 -6.19 11.26
CA LEU A 26 -20.32 -7.27 10.31
C LEU A 26 -19.70 -6.75 9.02
N PHE A 27 -20.15 -5.61 8.52
CA PHE A 27 -19.53 -4.94 7.38
C PHE A 27 -18.09 -4.52 7.67
N LEU A 28 -17.81 -3.91 8.84
CA LEU A 28 -16.46 -3.56 9.24
C LEU A 28 -15.55 -4.78 9.40
N ILE A 29 -16.08 -5.89 9.93
CA ILE A 29 -15.36 -7.16 10.03
C ILE A 29 -15.08 -7.72 8.63
N VAL A 30 -16.06 -7.74 7.72
CA VAL A 30 -15.88 -8.21 6.33
C VAL A 30 -14.88 -7.32 5.58
N VAL A 31 -14.93 -6.00 5.75
CA VAL A 31 -13.93 -5.09 5.16
C VAL A 31 -12.56 -5.31 5.80
N GLY A 32 -12.51 -5.51 7.12
CA GLY A 32 -11.28 -5.84 7.84
C GLY A 32 -10.65 -7.14 7.35
N ILE A 33 -11.45 -8.21 7.24
CA ILE A 33 -11.03 -9.52 6.72
C ILE A 33 -10.70 -9.43 5.24
N ALA A 34 -11.48 -8.78 4.38
CA ALA A 34 -11.14 -8.62 2.96
C ALA A 34 -9.84 -7.81 2.75
N ARG A 35 -9.47 -6.97 3.72
CA ARG A 35 -8.17 -6.29 3.76
C ARG A 35 -7.08 -7.15 4.39
N TYR A 36 -7.42 -8.07 5.30
CA TYR A 36 -6.49 -8.91 6.08
C TYR A 36 -6.22 -10.29 5.46
N GLU A 37 -7.18 -10.92 4.78
CA GLU A 37 -6.99 -12.11 3.93
C GLU A 37 -6.16 -11.81 2.67
N ARG A 38 -5.87 -10.53 2.42
CA ARG A 38 -4.83 -10.13 1.48
C ARG A 38 -3.41 -10.33 2.03
N ASP A 39 -3.30 -10.64 3.32
CA ASP A 39 -2.06 -10.75 4.09
C ASP A 39 -1.90 -12.14 4.73
N GLU A 40 -1.83 -13.19 3.91
CA GLU A 40 -1.05 -14.39 4.26
C GLU A 40 -0.07 -14.70 3.12
N GLY A 41 1.00 -13.92 3.07
CA GLY A 41 2.28 -14.33 2.49
C GLY A 41 2.27 -14.83 1.05
N SER A 42 2.09 -13.93 0.08
CA SER A 42 2.65 -14.18 -1.26
C SER A 42 3.01 -12.90 -1.98
N CYS A 43 4.29 -12.56 -1.93
CA CYS A 43 4.88 -11.61 -2.87
C CYS A 43 6.17 -12.12 -3.54
N PRO A 44 6.27 -13.40 -3.92
CA PRO A 44 7.21 -13.82 -4.95
C PRO A 44 6.47 -14.53 -6.10
N ASP A 45 5.85 -13.75 -7.01
CA ASP A 45 5.43 -14.19 -8.36
C ASP A 45 5.01 -13.01 -9.27
N ALA A 46 5.07 -11.76 -8.79
CA ALA A 46 4.82 -10.62 -9.66
C ALA A 46 5.97 -10.51 -10.69
N PRO A 47 5.70 -10.64 -12.00
CA PRO A 47 6.74 -10.54 -13.01
C PRO A 47 7.34 -9.13 -12.94
N ALA A 48 8.66 -9.04 -12.76
CA ALA A 48 9.38 -7.78 -12.57
C ALA A 48 9.01 -6.75 -13.66
N GLU A 49 8.89 -7.20 -14.91
CA GLU A 49 8.49 -6.38 -16.07
C GLU A 49 7.16 -5.65 -15.87
N LYS A 50 6.17 -6.29 -15.22
CA LYS A 50 4.85 -5.69 -14.96
C LYS A 50 4.94 -4.61 -13.90
N LEU A 51 5.77 -4.81 -12.88
CA LEU A 51 6.02 -3.80 -11.83
C LEU A 51 6.82 -2.63 -12.40
N GLU A 52 7.83 -2.91 -13.22
CA GLU A 52 8.63 -1.92 -13.94
C GLU A 52 7.75 -1.04 -14.84
N ALA A 53 6.89 -1.63 -15.67
CA ALA A 53 5.96 -0.88 -16.51
C ALA A 53 5.05 0.06 -15.70
N LYS A 54 4.60 -0.38 -14.52
CA LYS A 54 3.77 0.44 -13.63
C LYS A 54 4.55 1.59 -13.00
N ILE A 55 5.80 1.35 -12.62
CA ILE A 55 6.70 2.40 -12.10
C ILE A 55 6.99 3.44 -13.20
N LEU A 56 7.22 3.00 -14.44
CA LEU A 56 7.41 3.89 -15.58
C LEU A 56 6.14 4.72 -15.86
N ALA A 57 4.95 4.10 -15.85
CA ALA A 57 3.71 4.84 -15.99
C ALA A 57 3.55 5.93 -14.91
N PHE A 58 3.79 5.56 -13.65
CA PHE A 58 3.71 6.49 -12.52
C PHE A 58 4.72 7.64 -12.63
N ALA A 59 5.96 7.35 -12.97
CA ALA A 59 6.98 8.39 -13.08
C ALA A 59 6.66 9.38 -14.23
N LYS A 60 5.97 8.93 -15.29
CA LYS A 60 5.54 9.78 -16.41
C LYS A 60 4.41 10.71 -15.95
N GLU A 61 3.49 10.20 -15.14
CA GLU A 61 2.44 11.01 -14.49
C GLU A 61 3.04 12.07 -13.56
N GLN A 62 4.16 11.77 -12.89
CA GLN A 62 4.90 12.71 -12.04
C GLN A 62 5.76 13.71 -12.84
N GLY A 63 5.73 13.68 -14.18
CA GLY A 63 6.46 14.62 -15.03
C GLY A 63 7.96 14.35 -15.12
N VAL A 64 8.46 13.22 -14.61
CA VAL A 64 9.86 12.81 -14.82
C VAL A 64 9.97 12.30 -16.25
N GLN A 65 10.90 12.85 -17.04
CA GLN A 65 11.12 12.37 -18.41
C GLN A 65 11.87 11.04 -18.37
N ILE A 66 11.16 9.99 -18.78
CA ILE A 66 11.56 8.57 -18.63
C ILE A 66 12.29 8.03 -19.86
N SER A 67 12.49 8.84 -20.89
CA SER A 67 13.00 8.38 -22.19
C SER A 67 14.36 7.65 -22.10
N GLU A 68 15.06 7.74 -20.97
CA GLU A 68 16.30 7.01 -20.68
C GLU A 68 16.36 6.48 -19.24
N VAL A 69 15.24 5.98 -18.71
CA VAL A 69 15.22 5.34 -17.39
C VAL A 69 15.60 3.87 -17.52
N GLU A 70 16.72 3.51 -16.92
CA GLU A 70 17.18 2.13 -16.78
C GLU A 70 16.98 1.64 -15.35
N PHE A 71 16.43 0.44 -15.19
CA PHE A 71 16.41 -0.25 -13.92
C PHE A 71 17.81 -0.80 -13.60
N VAL A 72 18.33 -0.45 -12.43
CA VAL A 72 19.69 -0.78 -12.03
C VAL A 72 19.68 -1.94 -11.04
N GLY A 73 20.22 -3.07 -11.49
CA GLY A 73 20.33 -4.29 -10.70
C GLY A 73 18.99 -4.99 -10.51
N LYS A 74 18.95 -5.96 -9.58
CA LYS A 74 17.72 -6.67 -9.26
C LYS A 74 16.88 -5.89 -8.25
N PRO A 75 15.54 -5.91 -8.37
CA PRO A 75 14.67 -5.33 -7.36
C PRO A 75 14.86 -6.06 -6.03
N ARG A 76 14.77 -5.32 -4.93
CA ARG A 76 14.95 -5.84 -3.56
C ARG A 76 13.58 -6.01 -2.91
N TYR A 77 13.29 -7.21 -2.43
CA TYR A 77 12.08 -7.47 -1.67
C TYR A 77 12.30 -7.25 -0.17
N TYR A 78 11.33 -6.61 0.47
CA TYR A 78 11.28 -6.39 1.91
C TYR A 78 9.99 -7.01 2.44
N SER A 79 10.13 -8.02 3.30
CA SER A 79 9.02 -8.81 3.83
C SER A 79 8.49 -8.27 5.16
N ASP A 80 8.38 -6.94 5.31
CA ASP A 80 7.75 -6.35 6.49
C ASP A 80 6.22 -6.60 6.49
N LYS A 81 5.47 -5.96 7.40
CA LYS A 81 4.03 -6.25 7.62
C LYS A 81 3.18 -6.27 6.35
N LEU A 82 3.56 -5.56 5.28
CA LEU A 82 2.78 -5.47 4.04
C LEU A 82 3.51 -6.00 2.81
N GLY A 83 4.82 -6.26 2.90
CA GLY A 83 5.63 -6.70 1.77
C GLY A 83 5.78 -5.62 0.69
N TRP A 84 7.01 -5.28 0.29
CA TRP A 84 7.23 -4.33 -0.79
C TRP A 84 8.52 -4.57 -1.54
N TRP A 85 8.54 -4.12 -2.79
CA TRP A 85 9.69 -4.18 -3.67
C TRP A 85 10.29 -2.80 -3.85
N ALA A 86 11.62 -2.72 -3.79
CA ALA A 86 12.40 -1.53 -4.09
C ALA A 86 13.10 -1.68 -5.44
N PHE A 87 12.91 -0.70 -6.30
CA PHE A 87 13.55 -0.59 -7.60
C PHE A 87 14.48 0.61 -7.61
N ASN A 88 15.73 0.41 -8.05
CA ASN A 88 16.63 1.51 -8.33
C ASN A 88 16.52 1.85 -9.80
N LEU A 89 16.37 3.13 -10.11
CA LEU A 89 16.25 3.63 -11.47
C LEU A 89 17.35 4.65 -11.71
N LYS A 90 17.87 4.70 -12.93
CA LYS A 90 18.84 5.69 -13.38
C LYS A 90 18.30 6.39 -14.62
N SER A 91 18.26 7.70 -14.58
CA SER A 91 17.92 8.58 -15.71
C SER A 91 19.07 9.57 -15.94
N ARG A 92 19.04 10.29 -17.07
CA ARG A 92 19.88 11.48 -17.30
C ARG A 92 19.80 12.49 -16.16
N GLU A 93 18.62 12.64 -15.56
CA GLU A 93 18.36 13.59 -14.49
C GLU A 93 18.95 13.15 -13.13
N GLY A 94 19.24 11.86 -12.96
CA GLY A 94 19.86 11.31 -11.76
C GLY A 94 19.37 9.91 -11.41
N ASN A 95 19.70 9.48 -10.19
CA ASN A 95 19.26 8.19 -9.65
C ASN A 95 17.97 8.36 -8.86
N TYR A 96 17.03 7.45 -9.04
CA TYR A 96 15.74 7.43 -8.37
C TYR A 96 15.54 6.07 -7.67
N VAL A 97 14.67 6.06 -6.67
CA VAL A 97 14.14 4.84 -6.06
C VAL A 97 12.63 4.88 -6.19
N ALA A 98 12.07 3.76 -6.59
CA ALA A 98 10.65 3.49 -6.51
C ALA A 98 10.38 2.34 -5.55
N THR A 99 9.36 2.45 -4.73
CA THR A 99 8.86 1.37 -3.88
C THR A 99 7.43 1.04 -4.26
N ILE A 100 7.13 -0.25 -4.37
CA ILE A 100 5.81 -0.76 -4.75
C ILE A 100 5.41 -1.84 -3.75
N ASP A 101 4.23 -1.71 -3.15
CA ASP A 101 3.69 -2.76 -2.28
C ASP A 101 3.15 -3.94 -3.09
N CYS A 102 2.83 -5.03 -2.41
CA CYS A 102 2.27 -6.23 -3.02
C CYS A 102 0.85 -6.02 -3.59
N ASP A 103 0.21 -4.89 -3.28
CA ASP A 103 -1.03 -4.42 -3.92
C ASP A 103 -0.78 -3.67 -5.24
N HIS A 104 0.47 -3.67 -5.70
CA HIS A 104 0.95 -2.92 -6.84
C HIS A 104 0.81 -1.40 -6.68
N ARG A 105 0.65 -0.86 -5.47
CA ARG A 105 0.57 0.59 -5.25
C ARG A 105 1.97 1.12 -5.09
N ILE A 106 2.27 2.22 -5.80
CA ILE A 106 3.53 2.94 -5.61
C ILE A 106 3.47 3.60 -4.24
N THR A 107 4.29 3.13 -3.31
CA THR A 107 4.37 3.63 -1.93
C THR A 107 5.42 4.71 -1.77
N GLY A 108 6.32 4.85 -2.74
CA GLY A 108 7.37 5.84 -2.74
C GLY A 108 8.01 5.99 -4.12
N PHE A 109 8.30 7.23 -4.49
CA PHE A 109 9.05 7.55 -5.69
C PHE A 109 9.84 8.83 -5.46
N GLY A 110 11.15 8.79 -5.66
CA GLY A 110 11.97 9.97 -5.40
C GLY A 110 13.42 9.83 -5.86
N LYS A 111 14.09 10.97 -5.99
CA LYS A 111 15.50 11.06 -6.34
C LYS A 111 16.36 10.64 -5.14
N ILE A 112 17.33 9.76 -5.35
CA ILE A 112 18.31 9.41 -4.33
C ILE A 112 19.22 10.62 -4.12
N GLN A 113 19.01 11.36 -3.04
CA GLN A 113 20.03 12.25 -2.52
C GLN A 113 21.07 11.39 -1.82
N LYS A 114 22.28 11.32 -2.39
CA LYS A 114 23.44 10.85 -1.63
C LYS A 114 23.64 11.86 -0.51
N LEU A 115 23.26 11.51 0.72
CA LEU A 115 23.73 12.22 1.90
C LEU A 115 25.27 12.25 1.83
N PRO A 116 25.92 13.40 2.06
CA PRO A 116 27.36 13.42 2.24
C PRO A 116 27.66 12.49 3.42
N LEU A 117 28.20 11.31 3.14
CA LEU A 117 28.84 10.51 4.16
C LEU A 117 30.12 11.29 4.49
N GLU A 118 30.03 12.16 5.49
CA GLU A 118 31.20 12.79 6.06
C GLU A 118 32.13 11.65 6.48
N SER A 119 33.21 11.50 5.70
CA SER A 119 34.23 10.51 5.93
C SER A 119 34.79 10.77 7.32
N ALA A 120 34.36 9.98 8.30
CA ALA A 120 34.97 9.94 9.62
C ALA A 120 36.44 9.56 9.42
N LYS A 121 37.28 10.59 9.27
CA LYS A 121 38.72 10.47 9.17
C LYS A 121 39.17 9.89 10.51
N PRO A 122 39.84 8.73 10.55
CA PRO A 122 40.36 8.21 11.80
C PRO A 122 41.46 9.17 12.26
N THR A 123 41.23 9.82 13.41
CA THR A 123 42.25 10.60 14.10
C THR A 123 43.36 9.64 14.50
N LYS A 124 44.57 9.88 13.96
CA LYS A 124 45.80 9.21 14.39
C LYS A 124 46.16 9.60 15.82
#